data_AF-A0A4V3D431-F1
#
_entry.id   AF-A0A4V3D431-F1
#
_cell.length_a   1.000
_cell.length_b   1.000
_cell.length_c   1.000
_cell.angle_alpha   90.00
_cell.angle_beta   90.00
_cell.angle_gamma   90.00
#
_symmetry.space_group_name_H-M   'P 1'
#
loop_
_entity.id
_entity.type
_entity.pdbx_description
1 polymer ?
#
loop_
_entity_poly.entity_id
_entity_poly.type
_entity_poly.pdbx_seq_one_letter_code
_entity_poly.pdbx_strand_id
1 'polypeptide(L)'
;MEKVKDTTRAQESTNAIERLYITMRHLFNRGFYKPMGVSGETLKNALLQLRPEIYGSVAEEKAEFNGLIYVLERLPAGIEQCRFINLTSDEGYSDTHFEPIVPPKRRRNCYRIDDEQMNIEITRGRSDIYDILTHLTFLFIESQKISRRVLIEDTDKTIRDWQKLEELVQKDELSQAERERALVHTASILGRPFTETMAMHKKLATEESPERFLEIIYWLGKHAIEEEIGGEKRAITFSTLLRERLGHHIHGERWANTIKRTLHEQGLIKRPIHIISANMHSVMNSIFAKKVLEKEFPDKNSLEIFEALSTDVNQELRQKVTNVAKKNGMTFINDESGTNIDVQIFDLAKMDRDHCSYKLSDDLPEEQIPVIFVMDYAFGEQAYETIDELLKPYKVKHEAPVFMNIASISIMGKAGILEGGKGDLMIPSAHIFEGTADNYPFENQLSAEDFRGHGLKVLEGTMVTVLGTSLQNKDILKFFHNSTWGVIGLEMEGVHYQKAIQSASKIRKSIRDDVKVRYAYYASDNPLETGSTLASGGLGTTGVKPTYLITDKILEQIFNSH
;
A
#
# COMPACT_ATOMS: atom_id res chain seq x y z
N MET A 1 -0.15 48.24 -12.78
CA MET A 1 -0.09 47.26 -11.67
C MET A 1 -0.81 46.01 -12.12
N GLU A 2 -0.07 45.00 -12.59
CA GLU A 2 -0.63 43.65 -12.69
C GLU A 2 -1.05 43.23 -11.29
N LYS A 3 -2.30 42.82 -11.11
CA LYS A 3 -2.73 42.16 -9.88
C LYS A 3 -1.86 40.91 -9.73
N VAL A 4 -0.98 40.90 -8.72
CA VAL A 4 -0.33 39.67 -8.28
C VAL A 4 -1.46 38.68 -8.03
N LYS A 5 -1.52 37.63 -8.85
CA LYS A 5 -2.60 36.65 -8.80
C LYS A 5 -2.34 35.78 -7.58
N ASP A 6 -3.24 35.82 -6.60
CA ASP A 6 -3.13 34.99 -5.41
C ASP A 6 -3.00 33.51 -5.81
N THR A 7 -2.12 32.78 -5.12
CA THR A 7 -1.92 31.35 -5.36
C THR A 7 -3.21 30.59 -5.07
N THR A 8 -3.58 29.67 -5.97
CA THR A 8 -4.75 28.82 -5.72
C THR A 8 -4.45 27.79 -4.64
N ARG A 9 -5.50 27.29 -3.98
CA ARG A 9 -5.36 26.24 -2.96
C ARG A 9 -4.72 24.96 -3.50
N ALA A 10 -4.98 24.61 -4.76
CA ALA A 10 -4.32 23.50 -5.45
C ALA A 10 -2.81 23.75 -5.59
N GLN A 11 -2.38 24.96 -5.97
CA GLN A 11 -0.96 25.33 -6.06
C GLN A 11 -0.27 25.27 -4.69
N GLU A 12 -0.91 25.75 -3.64
CA GLU A 12 -0.39 25.60 -2.26
C GLU A 12 -0.21 24.13 -1.87
N SER A 13 -1.16 23.28 -2.26
CA SER A 13 -1.15 21.84 -1.98
C SER A 13 0.00 21.15 -2.73
N THR A 14 0.16 21.43 -4.03
CA THR A 14 1.30 20.94 -4.82
C THR A 14 2.63 21.35 -4.20
N ASN A 15 2.78 22.63 -3.82
CA ASN A 15 3.99 23.13 -3.17
C ASN A 15 4.24 22.49 -1.79
N ALA A 16 3.17 22.13 -1.06
CA ALA A 16 3.30 21.43 0.22
C ALA A 16 3.77 19.98 0.04
N ILE A 17 3.22 19.25 -0.94
CA ILE A 17 3.64 17.89 -1.30
C ILE A 17 5.11 17.90 -1.75
N GLU A 18 5.49 18.83 -2.61
CA GLU A 18 6.88 18.96 -3.08
C GLU A 18 7.83 19.22 -1.91
N ARG A 19 7.48 20.14 -0.99
CA ARG A 19 8.28 20.42 0.21
C ARG A 19 8.38 19.21 1.12
N LEU A 20 7.31 18.46 1.34
CA LEU A 20 7.34 17.21 2.12
C LEU A 20 8.34 16.24 1.50
N TYR A 21 8.21 15.98 0.20
CA TYR A 21 9.05 15.04 -0.53
C TYR A 21 10.54 15.41 -0.50
N ILE A 22 10.87 16.66 -0.85
CA ILE A 22 12.26 17.16 -0.84
C ILE A 22 12.83 17.10 0.57
N THR A 23 12.05 17.49 1.58
CA THR A 23 12.51 17.48 2.97
C THR A 23 12.75 16.05 3.45
N MET A 24 11.83 15.11 3.22
CA MET A 24 12.00 13.70 3.59
C MET A 24 13.24 13.10 2.91
N ARG A 25 13.46 13.39 1.62
CA ARG A 25 14.67 12.94 0.91
C ARG A 25 15.94 13.54 1.49
N HIS A 26 15.93 14.82 1.88
CA HIS A 26 17.06 15.45 2.53
C HIS A 26 17.36 14.83 3.91
N LEU A 27 16.31 14.57 4.71
CA LEU A 27 16.44 13.95 6.04
C LEU A 27 16.99 12.53 5.95
N PHE A 28 16.50 11.75 4.99
CA PHE A 28 17.03 10.43 4.68
C PHE A 28 18.53 10.50 4.40
N ASN A 29 18.97 11.38 3.51
CA ASN A 29 20.39 11.53 3.18
C ASN A 29 21.24 11.97 4.40
N ARG A 30 20.69 12.88 5.22
CA ARG A 30 21.32 13.35 6.46
C ARG A 30 21.49 12.23 7.50
N GLY A 31 20.62 11.22 7.50
CA GLY A 31 20.71 10.06 8.39
C GLY A 31 20.03 10.22 9.74
N PHE A 32 19.52 11.41 10.07
CA PHE A 32 18.67 11.59 11.26
C PHE A 32 17.91 12.91 11.22
N TYR A 33 16.85 13.01 12.03
CA TYR A 33 16.23 14.27 12.41
C TYR A 33 15.50 14.19 13.76
N LYS A 34 15.23 15.36 14.33
CA LYS A 34 14.37 15.50 15.51
C LYS A 34 13.00 15.99 15.05
N PRO A 35 11.89 15.31 15.39
CA PRO A 35 10.55 15.70 14.99
C PRO A 35 10.17 17.14 15.39
N MET A 36 10.57 17.56 16.60
CA MET A 36 10.34 18.92 17.10
C MET A 36 11.52 19.86 16.83
N GLY A 37 12.48 19.45 16.00
CA GLY A 37 13.57 20.31 15.53
C GLY A 37 13.21 21.02 14.22
N VAL A 38 14.11 21.89 13.74
CA VAL A 38 13.93 22.69 12.50
C VAL A 38 13.44 21.84 11.32
N SER A 39 14.06 20.70 11.06
CA SER A 39 13.68 19.86 9.92
C SER A 39 12.32 19.17 10.09
N GLY A 40 11.96 18.76 11.31
CA GLY A 40 10.65 18.17 11.57
C GLY A 40 9.53 19.21 11.56
N GLU A 41 9.82 20.44 11.99
CA GLU A 41 8.91 21.59 11.88
C GLU A 41 8.53 21.88 10.43
N THR A 42 9.48 21.75 9.49
CA THR A 42 9.21 21.87 8.05
C THR A 42 8.21 20.82 7.56
N LEU A 43 8.38 19.54 7.96
CA LEU A 43 7.43 18.47 7.59
C LEU A 43 6.05 18.74 8.18
N LYS A 44 6.01 19.12 9.47
CA LYS A 44 4.79 19.43 10.19
C LYS A 44 4.00 20.54 9.52
N ASN A 45 4.66 21.67 9.23
CA ASN A 45 4.02 22.82 8.60
C ASN A 45 3.55 22.52 7.18
N ALA A 46 4.31 21.73 6.42
CA ALA A 46 3.88 21.30 5.10
C ALA A 46 2.66 20.37 5.16
N LEU A 47 2.59 19.42 6.11
CA LEU A 47 1.43 18.54 6.29
C LEU A 47 0.18 19.32 6.76
N LEU A 48 0.35 20.26 7.70
CA LEU A 48 -0.72 21.14 8.18
C LEU A 48 -1.22 22.10 7.08
N GLN A 49 -0.32 22.58 6.22
CA GLN A 49 -0.69 23.37 5.06
C GLN A 49 -1.43 22.52 4.03
N LEU A 50 -1.00 21.29 3.80
CA LEU A 50 -1.60 20.36 2.84
C LEU A 50 -3.02 19.95 3.26
N ARG A 51 -3.25 19.70 4.55
CA ARG A 51 -4.53 19.18 5.09
C ARG A 51 -5.02 17.96 4.31
N PRO A 52 -4.28 16.84 4.32
CA PRO A 52 -4.69 15.66 3.57
C PRO A 52 -6.07 15.19 3.99
N GLU A 53 -6.90 14.76 3.04
CA GLU A 53 -8.27 14.32 3.32
C GLU A 53 -8.30 13.15 4.31
N ILE A 54 -7.28 12.28 4.25
CA ILE A 54 -7.17 11.11 5.13
C ILE A 54 -6.89 11.47 6.59
N TYR A 55 -6.32 12.64 6.84
CA TYR A 55 -6.02 13.15 8.18
C TYR A 55 -7.03 14.21 8.62
N GLY A 56 -8.19 14.32 7.98
CA GLY A 56 -9.35 15.06 8.46
C GLY A 56 -9.02 16.39 9.17
N SER A 57 -9.27 16.43 10.48
CA SER A 57 -9.06 17.61 11.33
C SER A 57 -7.64 17.77 11.86
N VAL A 58 -6.61 17.25 11.19
CA VAL A 58 -5.20 17.36 11.64
C VAL A 58 -4.77 18.82 11.82
N ALA A 59 -5.31 19.75 11.03
CA ALA A 59 -5.02 21.18 11.16
C ALA A 59 -5.91 21.93 12.17
N GLU A 60 -6.85 21.25 12.83
CA GLU A 60 -7.65 21.82 13.91
C GLU A 60 -7.02 21.55 15.29
N GLU A 61 -7.46 22.29 16.31
CA GLU A 61 -7.00 22.11 17.69
C GLU A 61 -7.48 20.79 18.32
N LYS A 62 -8.61 20.24 17.87
CA LYS A 62 -9.11 18.94 18.38
C LYS A 62 -8.28 17.78 17.80
N ALA A 63 -8.22 16.68 18.55
CA ALA A 63 -7.52 15.48 18.10
C ALA A 63 -8.20 14.84 16.87
N GLU A 64 -7.45 14.22 15.96
CA GLU A 64 -8.00 13.53 14.78
C GLU A 64 -8.06 12.01 14.97
N PHE A 65 -9.26 11.46 15.15
CA PHE A 65 -9.47 10.04 15.46
C PHE A 65 -9.36 9.10 14.26
N ASN A 66 -9.91 9.44 13.10
CA ASN A 66 -9.85 8.57 11.92
C ASN A 66 -8.43 8.51 11.36
N GLY A 67 -7.74 9.64 11.32
CA GLY A 67 -6.32 9.70 10.99
C GLY A 67 -5.46 8.86 11.94
N LEU A 68 -5.74 8.91 13.25
CA LEU A 68 -5.03 8.10 14.25
C LEU A 68 -5.20 6.59 13.99
N ILE A 69 -6.43 6.12 13.73
CA ILE A 69 -6.68 4.71 13.38
C ILE A 69 -5.88 4.32 12.13
N TYR A 70 -5.97 5.14 11.09
CA TYR A 70 -5.31 4.87 9.82
C TYR A 70 -3.79 4.71 9.97
N VAL A 71 -3.19 5.54 10.83
CA VAL A 71 -1.77 5.52 11.16
C VAL A 71 -1.40 4.32 12.04
N LEU A 72 -2.17 4.01 13.08
CA LEU A 72 -1.92 2.86 13.97
C LEU A 72 -2.03 1.51 13.24
N GLU A 73 -2.86 1.42 12.20
CA GLU A 73 -2.91 0.23 11.33
C GLU A 73 -1.66 0.05 10.46
N ARG A 74 -0.83 1.09 10.31
CA ARG A 74 0.31 1.14 9.38
C ARG A 74 1.65 1.30 10.07
N LEU A 75 1.68 1.60 11.36
CA LEU A 75 2.89 1.64 12.19
C LEU A 75 2.90 0.44 13.15
N PRO A 76 4.07 -0.01 13.63
CA PRO A 76 4.14 -1.10 14.59
C PRO A 76 3.50 -0.70 15.93
N ALA A 77 2.90 -1.68 16.61
CA ALA A 77 2.35 -1.48 17.95
C ALA A 77 3.44 -1.03 18.92
N GLY A 78 3.11 -0.11 19.83
CA GLY A 78 4.03 0.44 20.82
C GLY A 78 4.93 1.58 20.31
N ILE A 79 4.85 1.96 19.03
CA ILE A 79 5.68 3.03 18.48
C ILE A 79 5.51 4.38 19.20
N GLU A 80 4.32 4.63 19.73
CA GLU A 80 3.98 5.83 20.50
C GLU A 80 4.74 5.95 21.83
N GLN A 81 5.29 4.84 22.32
CA GLN A 81 6.07 4.73 23.55
C GLN A 81 7.57 4.93 23.29
N CYS A 82 7.99 4.98 22.02
CA CYS A 82 9.40 5.05 21.66
C CYS A 82 9.86 6.51 21.47
N ARG A 83 11.03 6.82 22.05
CA ARG A 83 11.75 8.05 21.73
C ARG A 83 12.59 7.92 20.48
N PHE A 84 13.15 6.74 20.26
CA PHE A 84 14.08 6.46 19.17
C PHE A 84 13.40 5.56 18.15
N ILE A 85 13.24 6.08 16.92
CA ILE A 85 12.66 5.32 15.83
C ILE A 85 13.72 5.22 14.73
N ASN A 86 14.21 4.01 14.51
CA ASN A 86 15.32 3.75 13.60
C ASN A 86 14.81 3.03 12.36
N LEU A 87 14.96 3.63 11.20
CA LEU A 87 14.69 2.98 9.92
C LEU A 87 15.97 2.29 9.47
N THR A 88 15.91 0.97 9.32
CA THR A 88 17.06 0.11 9.01
C THR A 88 16.82 -0.65 7.71
N SER A 89 17.89 -1.20 7.12
CA SER A 89 17.72 -2.30 6.17
C SER A 89 17.54 -3.61 6.94
N ASP A 90 17.39 -4.73 6.22
CA ASP A 90 17.62 -6.05 6.80
C ASP A 90 19.08 -6.14 7.31
N GLU A 91 19.20 -6.12 8.63
CA GLU A 91 20.44 -6.08 9.41
C GLU A 91 20.58 -7.31 10.33
N GLY A 92 19.80 -8.37 10.09
CA GLY A 92 19.93 -9.66 10.80
C GLY A 92 19.22 -9.73 12.15
N TYR A 93 18.29 -8.82 12.46
CA TYR A 93 17.51 -8.87 13.70
C TYR A 93 16.65 -10.14 13.82
N SER A 94 16.23 -10.71 12.69
CA SER A 94 15.49 -11.96 12.62
C SER A 94 16.25 -13.16 13.18
N ASP A 95 17.57 -13.10 13.24
CA ASP A 95 18.43 -14.19 13.76
C ASP A 95 18.65 -14.10 15.29
N THR A 96 17.92 -13.20 15.95
CA THR A 96 18.06 -12.90 17.38
C THR A 96 16.82 -13.29 18.18
N HIS A 97 16.73 -12.84 19.43
CA HIS A 97 15.57 -13.08 20.31
C HIS A 97 14.43 -12.06 20.12
N PHE A 98 14.60 -11.05 19.26
CA PHE A 98 13.57 -10.04 19.04
C PHE A 98 12.43 -10.60 18.20
N GLU A 99 11.22 -10.59 18.76
CA GLU A 99 10.02 -10.99 18.03
C GLU A 99 9.58 -9.90 17.04
N PRO A 100 9.27 -10.26 15.77
CA PRO A 100 8.87 -9.30 14.77
C PRO A 100 7.45 -8.77 15.02
N ILE A 101 7.32 -7.44 15.08
CA ILE A 101 6.05 -6.71 15.13
C ILE A 101 5.68 -6.30 13.70
N VAL A 102 4.61 -6.89 13.16
CA VAL A 102 4.14 -6.58 11.79
C VAL A 102 2.90 -5.68 11.85
N PRO A 103 2.93 -4.48 11.25
CA PRO A 103 1.75 -3.61 11.21
C PRO A 103 0.55 -4.27 10.49
N PRO A 104 -0.70 -4.09 10.98
CA PRO A 104 -1.87 -4.77 10.44
C PRO A 104 -2.14 -4.58 8.94
N LYS A 105 -1.80 -3.40 8.39
CA LYS A 105 -2.03 -3.02 6.98
C LYS A 105 -0.74 -2.73 6.21
N ARG A 106 0.43 -3.07 6.76
CA ARG A 106 1.74 -2.98 6.06
C ARG A 106 2.60 -4.19 6.41
N ARG A 107 2.94 -5.01 5.41
CA ARG A 107 3.77 -6.22 5.62
C ARG A 107 5.25 -5.86 5.67
N ARG A 108 5.75 -5.42 6.83
CA ARG A 108 7.17 -5.20 7.10
C ARG A 108 7.49 -5.56 8.53
N ASN A 109 8.71 -6.05 8.77
CA ASN A 109 9.16 -6.40 10.10
C ASN A 109 9.57 -5.14 10.86
N CYS A 110 9.16 -5.05 12.12
CA CYS A 110 9.62 -4.04 13.06
C CYS A 110 10.05 -4.77 14.33
N TYR A 111 11.04 -4.23 15.04
CA TYR A 111 11.60 -4.86 16.24
C TYR A 111 11.65 -3.84 17.37
N ARG A 112 11.04 -4.17 18.50
CA ARG A 112 11.21 -3.41 19.75
C ARG A 112 12.55 -3.82 20.35
N ILE A 113 13.50 -2.89 20.41
CA ILE A 113 14.86 -3.17 20.90
C ILE A 113 14.93 -3.04 22.42
N ASP A 114 14.26 -2.03 22.96
CA ASP A 114 14.12 -1.76 24.40
C ASP A 114 12.87 -0.91 24.65
N ASP A 115 12.68 -0.42 25.87
CA ASP A 115 11.52 0.38 26.27
C ASP A 115 11.38 1.71 25.51
N GLU A 116 12.44 2.23 24.88
CA GLU A 116 12.43 3.52 24.18
C GLU A 116 12.71 3.45 22.68
N GLN A 117 13.13 2.29 22.14
CA GLN A 117 13.58 2.15 20.76
C GLN A 117 12.76 1.16 19.91
N MET A 118 12.29 1.65 18.76
CA MET A 118 11.67 0.86 17.69
C MET A 118 12.54 0.87 16.43
N ASN A 119 12.88 -0.31 15.92
CA ASN A 119 13.50 -0.47 14.61
C ASN A 119 12.45 -0.86 13.57
N ILE A 120 12.44 -0.20 12.41
CA ILE A 120 11.55 -0.49 11.29
C ILE A 120 12.40 -0.90 10.09
N GLU A 121 12.22 -2.13 9.63
CA GLU A 121 12.97 -2.67 8.49
C GLU A 121 12.35 -2.23 7.16
N ILE A 122 13.16 -1.63 6.30
CA ILE A 122 12.75 -1.10 4.99
C ILE A 122 13.23 -2.02 3.88
N THR A 123 12.28 -2.62 3.16
CA THR A 123 12.57 -3.50 2.00
C THR A 123 11.86 -3.08 0.70
N ARG A 124 11.06 -2.01 0.73
CA ARG A 124 10.11 -1.63 -0.33
C ARG A 124 10.42 -0.27 -0.98
N GLY A 125 11.70 0.09 -1.08
CA GLY A 125 12.13 1.33 -1.72
C GLY A 125 11.81 2.60 -0.93
N ARG A 126 11.88 3.77 -1.58
CA ARG A 126 11.71 5.07 -0.89
C ARG A 126 10.26 5.36 -0.50
N SER A 127 9.29 4.82 -1.25
CA SER A 127 7.86 5.03 -0.97
C SER A 127 7.47 4.58 0.45
N ASP A 128 8.06 3.49 0.96
CA ASP A 128 7.82 3.01 2.33
C ASP A 128 8.37 3.98 3.38
N ILE A 129 9.56 4.53 3.14
CA ILE A 129 10.14 5.58 4.00
C ILE A 129 9.22 6.80 4.04
N TYR A 130 8.76 7.28 2.88
CA TYR A 130 7.88 8.46 2.81
C TYR A 130 6.53 8.22 3.49
N ASP A 131 5.95 7.03 3.36
CA ASP A 131 4.71 6.63 4.07
C ASP A 131 4.92 6.68 5.60
N ILE A 132 6.00 6.06 6.10
CA ILE A 132 6.35 6.05 7.52
C ILE A 132 6.56 7.47 8.05
N LEU A 133 7.38 8.28 7.37
CA LEU A 133 7.68 9.65 7.82
C LEU A 133 6.43 10.53 7.83
N THR A 134 5.50 10.33 6.88
CA THR A 134 4.21 11.05 6.87
C THR A 134 3.37 10.65 8.08
N HIS A 135 3.26 9.36 8.39
CA HIS A 135 2.51 8.85 9.54
C HIS A 135 3.11 9.30 10.88
N LEU A 136 4.43 9.27 11.01
CA LEU A 136 5.13 9.78 12.19
C LEU A 136 4.90 11.29 12.35
N THR A 137 4.97 12.05 11.26
CA THR A 137 4.66 13.49 11.30
C THR A 137 3.24 13.75 11.81
N PHE A 138 2.25 12.95 11.38
CA PHE A 138 0.90 13.00 11.94
C PHE A 138 0.88 12.73 13.44
N LEU A 139 1.53 11.65 13.93
CA LEU A 139 1.57 11.34 15.36
C LEU A 139 2.21 12.45 16.18
N PHE A 140 3.28 13.07 15.68
CA PHE A 140 3.94 14.17 16.39
C PHE A 140 3.10 15.45 16.42
N ILE A 141 2.28 15.71 15.39
CA ILE A 141 1.28 16.78 15.44
C ILE A 141 0.28 16.53 16.56
N GLU A 142 -0.33 15.35 16.60
CA GLU A 142 -1.34 15.00 17.60
C GLU A 142 -0.74 14.99 19.02
N SER A 143 0.47 14.46 19.17
CA SER A 143 1.26 14.50 20.40
C SER A 143 1.52 15.95 20.87
N GLN A 144 1.86 16.87 19.96
CA GLN A 144 2.04 18.28 20.32
C GLN A 144 0.72 18.96 20.70
N LYS A 145 -0.41 18.62 20.07
CA LYS A 145 -1.74 19.15 20.46
C LYS A 145 -2.07 18.77 21.90
N ILE A 146 -1.79 17.53 22.30
CA ILE A 146 -1.96 17.06 23.67
C ILE A 146 -1.10 17.89 24.61
N SER A 147 0.21 17.96 24.36
CA SER A 147 1.15 18.73 25.20
C SER A 147 0.73 20.19 25.39
N ARG A 148 0.39 20.89 24.29
CA ARG A 148 -0.07 22.29 24.35
C ARG A 148 -1.34 22.49 25.18
N ARG A 149 -2.24 21.50 25.22
CA ARG A 149 -3.48 21.62 25.99
C ARG A 149 -3.27 21.32 27.47
N VAL A 150 -2.29 20.48 27.80
CA VAL A 150 -2.11 19.99 29.17
C VAL A 150 -1.02 20.71 29.95
N LEU A 151 -0.02 21.27 29.29
CA LEU A 151 1.03 22.04 29.93
C LEU A 151 0.51 23.43 30.30
N ILE A 152 0.77 23.87 31.52
CA ILE A 152 0.41 25.21 32.00
C ILE A 152 1.52 26.17 31.55
N GLU A 153 1.14 27.20 30.79
CA GLU A 153 2.04 28.23 30.24
C GLU A 153 3.00 28.77 31.31
N ASP A 154 4.27 28.94 30.91
CA ASP A 154 5.39 29.40 31.76
C ASP A 154 5.68 28.52 32.99
N THR A 155 5.26 27.25 32.99
CA THR A 155 5.56 26.29 34.08
C THR A 155 5.88 24.89 33.56
N ASP A 156 6.51 24.08 34.42
CA ASP A 156 6.71 22.64 34.18
C ASP A 156 5.55 21.78 34.72
N LYS A 157 4.37 22.39 34.96
CA LYS A 157 3.21 21.72 35.55
C LYS A 157 2.14 21.44 34.52
N THR A 158 1.41 20.36 34.74
CA THR A 158 0.27 19.97 33.93
C THR A 158 -1.06 20.28 34.61
N ILE A 159 -2.12 20.40 33.82
CA ILE A 159 -3.50 20.54 34.32
C ILE A 159 -3.94 19.28 35.08
N ARG A 160 -4.94 19.44 35.96
CA ARG A 160 -5.51 18.35 36.76
C ARG A 160 -6.00 17.17 35.92
N ASP A 161 -6.59 17.41 34.75
CA ASP A 161 -7.11 16.34 33.88
C ASP A 161 -5.99 15.38 33.43
N TRP A 162 -4.80 15.90 33.13
CA TRP A 162 -3.64 15.09 32.75
C TRP A 162 -3.14 14.23 33.92
N GLN A 163 -3.00 14.82 35.11
CA GLN A 163 -2.59 14.10 36.32
C GLN A 163 -3.54 12.94 36.64
N LYS A 164 -4.85 13.13 36.41
CA LYS A 164 -5.86 12.09 36.61
C LYS A 164 -5.80 10.98 35.57
N LEU A 165 -5.51 11.33 34.32
CA LEU A 165 -5.26 10.33 33.27
C LEU A 165 -4.01 9.50 33.61
N GLU A 166 -2.91 10.15 33.96
CA GLU A 166 -1.64 9.51 34.31
C GLU A 166 -1.79 8.53 35.49
N GLU A 167 -2.48 8.95 36.57
CA GLU A 167 -2.77 8.10 37.73
C GLU A 167 -3.57 6.84 37.35
N LEU A 168 -4.51 6.96 36.42
CA LEU A 168 -5.39 5.85 36.01
C LEU A 168 -4.70 4.91 35.01
N VAL A 169 -3.93 5.42 34.06
CA VAL A 169 -3.21 4.61 33.05
C VAL A 169 -2.13 3.74 33.69
N GLN A 170 -1.61 4.12 34.86
CA GLN A 170 -0.61 3.32 35.60
C GLN A 170 -1.21 2.16 36.40
N LYS A 171 -2.54 2.02 36.46
CA LYS A 171 -3.18 0.88 37.14
C LYS A 171 -3.22 -0.34 36.23
N ASP A 172 -2.98 -1.51 36.81
CA ASP A 172 -3.05 -2.78 36.08
C ASP A 172 -4.46 -3.05 35.50
N GLU A 173 -5.51 -2.75 36.26
CA GLU A 173 -6.90 -2.89 35.81
C GLU A 173 -7.76 -1.70 36.26
N LEU A 174 -8.69 -1.30 35.38
CA LEU A 174 -9.67 -0.26 35.66
C LEU A 174 -11.06 -0.86 35.85
N SER A 175 -11.70 -0.50 36.96
CA SER A 175 -13.15 -0.67 37.08
C SER A 175 -13.89 0.16 36.02
N GLN A 176 -15.13 -0.21 35.70
CA GLN A 176 -15.95 0.56 34.75
C GLN A 176 -16.03 2.05 35.12
N ALA A 177 -16.22 2.36 36.41
CA ALA A 177 -16.31 3.73 36.87
C ALA A 177 -14.98 4.48 36.75
N GLU A 178 -13.84 3.81 36.92
CA GLU A 178 -12.51 4.41 36.70
C GLU A 178 -12.24 4.65 35.23
N ARG A 179 -12.58 3.69 34.37
CA ARG A 179 -12.48 3.82 32.91
C ARG A 179 -13.31 5.00 32.40
N GLU A 180 -14.56 5.12 32.84
CA GLU A 180 -15.41 6.25 32.48
C GLU A 180 -14.82 7.58 32.93
N ARG A 181 -14.23 7.66 34.13
CA ARG A 181 -13.52 8.87 34.60
C ARG A 181 -12.29 9.18 33.75
N ALA A 182 -11.46 8.18 33.43
CA ALA A 182 -10.30 8.36 32.56
C ALA A 182 -10.74 8.92 31.21
N LEU A 183 -11.77 8.34 30.60
CA LEU A 183 -12.32 8.78 29.31
C LEU A 183 -12.89 10.20 29.35
N VAL A 184 -13.48 10.65 30.46
CA VAL A 184 -13.92 12.05 30.62
C VAL A 184 -12.72 13.01 30.61
N HIS A 185 -11.66 12.71 31.35
CA HIS A 185 -10.44 13.52 31.34
C HIS A 185 -9.76 13.52 29.97
N THR A 186 -9.65 12.34 29.35
CA THR A 186 -9.12 12.19 27.98
C THR A 186 -9.96 12.98 26.96
N ALA A 187 -11.28 12.94 27.04
CA ALA A 187 -12.16 13.71 26.15
C ALA A 187 -11.90 15.22 26.24
N SER A 188 -11.73 15.75 27.46
CA SER A 188 -11.33 17.15 27.72
C SER A 188 -9.98 17.48 27.08
N ILE A 189 -8.96 16.65 27.31
CA ILE A 189 -7.60 16.80 26.77
C ILE A 189 -7.60 16.77 25.22
N LEU A 190 -8.43 15.93 24.62
CA LEU A 190 -8.47 15.78 23.15
C LEU A 190 -9.40 16.79 22.47
N GLY A 191 -10.19 17.55 23.24
CA GLY A 191 -11.19 18.47 22.69
C GLY A 191 -12.28 17.73 21.91
N ARG A 192 -12.65 16.53 22.38
CA ARG A 192 -13.59 15.62 21.71
C ARG A 192 -14.75 15.26 22.64
N PRO A 193 -15.97 15.03 22.11
CA PRO A 193 -17.09 14.57 22.93
C PRO A 193 -16.79 13.22 23.61
N PHE A 194 -17.28 13.04 24.83
CA PHE A 194 -17.13 11.78 25.58
C PHE A 194 -17.62 10.56 24.78
N THR A 195 -18.72 10.70 24.05
CA THR A 195 -19.29 9.63 23.21
C THR A 195 -18.34 9.19 22.09
N GLU A 196 -17.65 10.13 21.43
CA GLU A 196 -16.63 9.81 20.41
C GLU A 196 -15.40 9.15 21.05
N THR A 197 -14.93 9.68 22.18
CA THR A 197 -13.79 9.14 22.93
C THR A 197 -14.04 7.71 23.41
N MET A 198 -15.24 7.43 23.92
CA MET A 198 -15.65 6.09 24.33
C MET A 198 -15.78 5.13 23.14
N ALA A 199 -16.29 5.59 21.99
CA ALA A 199 -16.34 4.77 20.79
C ALA A 199 -14.93 4.41 20.29
N MET A 200 -14.00 5.37 20.36
CA MET A 200 -12.59 5.16 20.02
C MET A 200 -11.88 4.18 20.95
N HIS A 201 -12.13 4.30 22.25
CA HIS A 201 -11.65 3.35 23.25
C HIS A 201 -12.07 1.92 22.90
N LYS A 202 -13.37 1.68 22.70
CA LYS A 202 -13.90 0.36 22.33
C LYS A 202 -13.31 -0.17 21.01
N LYS A 203 -13.04 0.72 20.06
CA LYS A 203 -12.53 0.33 18.73
C LYS A 203 -11.05 -0.09 18.76
N LEU A 204 -10.25 0.46 19.68
CA LEU A 204 -8.82 0.15 19.79
C LEU A 204 -8.51 -0.88 20.89
N ALA A 205 -9.44 -1.14 21.81
CA ALA A 205 -9.30 -2.17 22.82
C ALA A 205 -9.00 -3.55 22.20
N THR A 206 -8.06 -4.26 22.81
CA THR A 206 -7.76 -5.66 22.49
C THR A 206 -7.98 -6.53 23.74
N GLU A 207 -8.00 -7.85 23.57
CA GLU A 207 -8.09 -8.76 24.72
C GLU A 207 -6.90 -8.60 25.69
N GLU A 208 -5.72 -8.32 25.14
CA GLU A 208 -4.48 -8.13 25.90
C GLU A 208 -4.32 -6.72 26.49
N SER A 209 -4.88 -5.69 25.85
CA SER A 209 -4.84 -4.30 26.32
C SER A 209 -6.22 -3.66 26.14
N PRO A 210 -7.12 -3.82 27.13
CA PRO A 210 -8.45 -3.21 27.11
C PRO A 210 -8.39 -1.68 27.14
N GLU A 211 -7.34 -1.10 27.72
CA GLU A 211 -7.15 0.35 27.87
C GLU A 211 -6.22 0.97 26.83
N ARG A 212 -5.89 0.23 25.76
CA ARG A 212 -4.93 0.62 24.72
C ARG A 212 -5.08 2.06 24.21
N PHE A 213 -6.30 2.54 24.03
CA PHE A 213 -6.52 3.93 23.61
C PHE A 213 -6.00 4.95 24.64
N LEU A 214 -6.26 4.73 25.94
CA LEU A 214 -5.78 5.60 27.00
C LEU A 214 -4.26 5.59 27.08
N GLU A 215 -3.65 4.40 26.97
CA GLU A 215 -2.19 4.21 26.92
C GLU A 215 -1.56 5.00 25.76
N ILE A 216 -2.14 4.89 24.55
CA ILE A 216 -1.65 5.60 23.37
C ILE A 216 -1.64 7.12 23.61
N ILE A 217 -2.76 7.66 24.10
CA ILE A 217 -2.88 9.10 24.35
C ILE A 217 -1.91 9.55 25.45
N TYR A 218 -1.76 8.74 26.49
CA TYR A 218 -0.81 9.02 27.56
C TYR A 218 0.64 9.06 27.06
N TRP A 219 1.10 8.06 26.30
CA TRP A 219 2.49 8.04 25.81
C TRP A 219 2.77 9.14 24.79
N LEU A 220 1.83 9.42 23.88
CA LEU A 220 1.94 10.56 22.96
C LEU A 220 2.05 11.88 23.72
N GLY A 221 1.23 12.11 24.75
CA GLY A 221 1.28 13.34 25.53
C GLY A 221 2.54 13.43 26.41
N LYS A 222 2.87 12.36 27.14
CA LYS A 222 4.01 12.29 28.06
C LYS A 222 5.32 12.70 27.37
N HIS A 223 5.63 12.08 26.24
CA HIS A 223 6.88 12.39 25.54
C HIS A 223 6.91 13.82 24.98
N ALA A 224 5.78 14.37 24.53
CA ALA A 224 5.74 15.76 24.09
C ALA A 224 5.83 16.77 25.23
N ILE A 225 5.33 16.44 26.42
CA ILE A 225 5.47 17.28 27.61
C ILE A 225 6.93 17.30 28.05
N GLU A 226 7.55 16.13 28.18
CA GLU A 226 8.96 15.99 28.56
C GLU A 226 9.89 16.74 27.61
N GLU A 227 9.62 16.70 26.31
CA GLU A 227 10.36 17.48 25.30
C GLU A 227 10.26 18.99 25.51
N GLU A 228 9.07 19.49 25.86
CA GLU A 228 8.81 20.92 26.04
C GLU A 228 9.47 21.46 27.31
N ILE A 229 9.48 20.68 28.40
CA ILE A 229 10.11 21.05 29.68
C ILE A 229 11.63 20.78 29.73
N GLY A 230 12.26 20.49 28.57
CA GLY A 230 13.72 20.36 28.45
C GLY A 230 14.29 18.96 28.68
N GLY A 231 13.46 17.93 28.72
CA GLY A 231 13.86 16.52 28.79
C GLY A 231 14.36 15.93 27.47
N GLU A 232 14.48 14.60 27.45
CA GLU A 232 15.02 13.85 26.32
C GLU A 232 14.13 13.95 25.07
N LYS A 233 14.77 14.24 23.94
CA LYS A 233 14.09 14.50 22.67
C LYS A 233 13.95 13.23 21.84
N ARG A 234 12.79 13.07 21.22
CA ARG A 234 12.55 12.05 20.21
C ARG A 234 13.47 12.26 19.01
N ALA A 235 13.91 11.17 18.42
CA ALA A 235 14.78 11.17 17.27
C ALA A 235 14.39 10.07 16.30
N ILE A 236 14.45 10.40 15.01
CA ILE A 236 14.33 9.44 13.93
C ILE A 236 15.69 9.32 13.26
N THR A 237 16.17 8.11 13.11
CA THR A 237 17.45 7.83 12.44
C THR A 237 17.27 6.89 11.26
N PHE A 238 18.20 6.99 10.31
CA PHE A 238 18.28 6.10 9.15
C PHE A 238 19.66 5.43 9.19
N SER A 239 19.69 4.11 9.26
CA SER A 239 20.95 3.39 9.36
C SER A 239 21.84 3.68 8.14
N THR A 240 23.16 3.64 8.34
CA THR A 240 24.11 3.83 7.24
C THR A 240 23.90 2.78 6.15
N LEU A 241 23.64 1.53 6.55
CA LEU A 241 23.42 0.43 5.62
C LEU A 241 22.15 0.64 4.77
N LEU A 242 21.07 1.13 5.37
CA LEU A 242 19.87 1.53 4.62
C LEU A 242 20.19 2.62 3.59
N ARG A 243 20.91 3.66 4.00
CA ARG A 243 21.27 4.79 3.13
C ARG A 243 22.16 4.38 1.96
N GLU A 244 23.05 3.44 2.17
CA GLU A 244 23.95 2.92 1.13
C GLU A 244 23.27 1.93 0.19
N ARG A 245 22.32 1.10 0.68
CA ARG A 245 21.68 0.05 -0.12
C ARG A 245 20.46 0.53 -0.90
N LEU A 246 19.82 1.62 -0.49
CA LEU A 246 18.57 2.08 -1.10
C LEU A 246 18.76 2.47 -2.58
N GLY A 247 18.01 1.82 -3.46
CA GLY A 247 18.12 2.01 -4.92
C GLY A 247 19.12 1.08 -5.62
N HIS A 248 19.79 0.16 -4.91
CA HIS A 248 20.59 -0.90 -5.52
C HIS A 248 19.75 -2.10 -6.00
N HIS A 249 18.44 -2.10 -5.75
CA HIS A 249 17.50 -3.16 -6.13
C HIS A 249 17.91 -4.57 -5.62
N ILE A 250 18.64 -4.67 -4.50
CA ILE A 250 19.20 -5.96 -4.03
C ILE A 250 18.10 -7.02 -3.84
N HIS A 251 16.98 -6.64 -3.22
CA HIS A 251 15.84 -7.52 -3.00
C HIS A 251 15.14 -7.86 -4.33
N GLY A 252 14.90 -6.85 -5.19
CA GLY A 252 14.32 -7.05 -6.52
C GLY A 252 15.16 -7.95 -7.43
N GLU A 253 16.49 -7.87 -7.36
CA GLU A 253 17.41 -8.69 -8.15
C GLU A 253 17.35 -10.15 -7.69
N ARG A 254 17.38 -10.39 -6.37
CA ARG A 254 17.23 -11.74 -5.79
C ARG A 254 15.89 -12.36 -6.18
N TRP A 255 14.81 -11.59 -6.03
CA TRP A 255 13.45 -11.97 -6.43
C TRP A 255 13.38 -12.38 -7.90
N ALA A 256 13.83 -11.49 -8.80
CA ALA A 256 13.82 -11.70 -10.23
C ALA A 256 14.68 -12.91 -10.65
N ASN A 257 15.86 -13.09 -10.05
CA ASN A 257 16.74 -14.23 -10.37
C ASN A 257 16.17 -15.56 -9.90
N THR A 258 15.49 -15.62 -8.74
CA THR A 258 14.78 -16.82 -8.30
C THR A 258 13.72 -17.23 -9.31
N ILE A 259 12.89 -16.28 -9.78
CA ILE A 259 11.86 -16.53 -10.78
C ILE A 259 12.46 -17.00 -12.12
N LYS A 260 13.47 -16.27 -12.62
CA LYS A 260 14.12 -16.60 -13.89
C LYS A 260 14.78 -17.97 -13.84
N ARG A 261 15.42 -18.31 -12.73
CA ARG A 261 15.98 -19.65 -12.50
C ARG A 261 14.89 -20.71 -12.58
N THR A 262 13.77 -20.53 -11.87
CA THR A 262 12.65 -21.48 -11.92
C THR A 262 12.07 -21.63 -13.32
N LEU A 263 11.82 -20.52 -14.04
CA LEU A 263 11.35 -20.55 -15.42
C LEU A 263 12.35 -21.26 -16.36
N HIS A 264 13.65 -21.06 -16.15
CA HIS A 264 14.70 -21.68 -16.95
C HIS A 264 14.79 -23.19 -16.68
N GLU A 265 14.87 -23.60 -15.41
CA GLU A 265 14.94 -25.01 -15.00
C GLU A 265 13.72 -25.82 -15.43
N GLN A 266 12.54 -25.19 -15.50
CA GLN A 266 11.32 -25.81 -15.98
C GLN A 266 11.13 -25.72 -17.51
N GLY A 267 12.08 -25.15 -18.26
CA GLY A 267 11.98 -25.00 -19.72
C GLY A 267 10.93 -23.98 -20.20
N LEU A 268 10.44 -23.12 -19.30
CA LEU A 268 9.34 -22.18 -19.56
C LEU A 268 9.81 -20.82 -20.08
N ILE A 269 11.06 -20.44 -19.82
CA ILE A 269 11.57 -19.06 -20.03
C ILE A 269 11.49 -18.55 -21.49
N LYS A 270 11.43 -19.47 -22.47
CA LYS A 270 11.36 -19.17 -23.91
C LYS A 270 9.94 -19.15 -24.48
N ARG A 271 8.98 -19.74 -23.76
CA ARG A 271 7.56 -19.76 -24.15
C ARG A 271 6.95 -18.35 -23.97
N PRO A 272 5.84 -18.02 -24.64
CA PRO A 272 5.15 -16.75 -24.45
C PRO A 272 4.73 -16.56 -22.98
N ILE A 273 5.31 -15.59 -22.28
CA ILE A 273 5.01 -15.30 -20.88
C ILE A 273 4.08 -14.09 -20.80
N HIS A 274 2.95 -14.26 -20.13
CA HIS A 274 2.03 -13.18 -19.77
C HIS A 274 2.18 -12.87 -18.28
N ILE A 275 2.69 -11.68 -17.97
CA ILE A 275 2.81 -11.18 -16.60
C ILE A 275 1.47 -10.58 -16.17
N ILE A 276 1.01 -10.91 -14.98
CA ILE A 276 -0.18 -10.34 -14.34
C ILE A 276 0.20 -9.90 -12.91
N SER A 277 0.24 -8.60 -12.64
CA SER A 277 0.24 -8.10 -11.26
C SER A 277 -1.21 -7.95 -10.80
N ALA A 278 -1.61 -8.78 -9.85
CA ALA A 278 -2.99 -8.93 -9.41
C ALA A 278 -3.06 -9.58 -8.03
N ASN A 279 -4.25 -9.59 -7.43
CA ASN A 279 -4.52 -10.49 -6.32
C ASN A 279 -4.33 -11.94 -6.81
N MET A 280 -3.34 -12.66 -6.29
CA MET A 280 -3.00 -14.01 -6.79
C MET A 280 -4.18 -14.99 -6.75
N HIS A 281 -5.02 -14.91 -5.71
CA HIS A 281 -6.19 -15.78 -5.61
C HIS A 281 -7.20 -15.52 -6.74
N SER A 282 -7.36 -14.27 -7.20
CA SER A 282 -8.29 -13.96 -8.28
C SER A 282 -7.97 -14.71 -9.58
N VAL A 283 -6.69 -14.79 -9.96
CA VAL A 283 -6.27 -15.50 -11.19
C VAL A 283 -6.45 -17.00 -11.03
N MET A 284 -5.92 -17.58 -9.95
CA MET A 284 -6.07 -19.02 -9.67
C MET A 284 -7.55 -19.43 -9.62
N ASN A 285 -8.38 -18.66 -8.91
CA ASN A 285 -9.79 -18.96 -8.77
C ASN A 285 -10.55 -18.80 -10.10
N SER A 286 -10.22 -17.79 -10.91
CA SER A 286 -10.83 -17.62 -12.23
C SER A 286 -10.53 -18.78 -13.16
N ILE A 287 -9.30 -19.32 -13.10
CA ILE A 287 -8.91 -20.49 -13.90
C ILE A 287 -9.61 -21.75 -13.40
N PHE A 288 -9.57 -22.06 -12.09
CA PHE A 288 -9.91 -23.39 -11.58
C PHE A 288 -11.22 -23.51 -10.80
N ALA A 289 -11.65 -22.47 -10.07
CA ALA A 289 -12.64 -22.63 -9.01
C ALA A 289 -14.01 -23.12 -9.52
N LYS A 290 -14.47 -22.58 -10.67
CA LYS A 290 -15.78 -22.94 -11.24
C LYS A 290 -15.91 -24.42 -11.54
N LYS A 291 -14.85 -25.05 -12.06
CA LYS A 291 -14.81 -26.48 -12.39
C LYS A 291 -14.60 -27.33 -11.13
N VAL A 292 -13.68 -26.93 -10.26
CA VAL A 292 -13.33 -27.68 -9.05
C VAL A 292 -14.47 -27.74 -8.04
N LEU A 293 -15.29 -26.70 -7.99
CA LEU A 293 -16.36 -26.52 -7.01
C LEU A 293 -17.77 -26.72 -7.61
N GLU A 294 -17.88 -27.34 -8.79
CA GLU A 294 -19.19 -27.56 -9.46
C GLU A 294 -20.15 -28.41 -8.61
N LYS A 295 -19.63 -29.29 -7.75
CA LYS A 295 -20.46 -30.10 -6.83
C LYS A 295 -20.99 -29.29 -5.65
N GLU A 296 -20.17 -28.39 -5.12
CA GLU A 296 -20.52 -27.52 -4.01
C GLU A 296 -21.41 -26.35 -4.43
N PHE A 297 -21.30 -25.90 -5.69
CA PHE A 297 -22.06 -24.78 -6.27
C PHE A 297 -22.71 -25.18 -7.60
N PRO A 298 -23.83 -25.93 -7.57
CA PRO A 298 -24.47 -26.45 -8.78
C PRO A 298 -25.10 -25.36 -9.66
N ASP A 299 -25.45 -24.21 -9.09
CA ASP A 299 -26.17 -23.13 -9.77
C ASP A 299 -25.27 -22.22 -10.66
N LYS A 300 -23.98 -22.57 -10.82
CA LYS A 300 -23.00 -21.98 -11.76
C LYS A 300 -22.79 -20.46 -11.70
N ASN A 301 -23.33 -19.75 -10.70
CA ASN A 301 -23.04 -18.34 -10.52
C ASN A 301 -21.60 -18.17 -10.03
N SER A 302 -20.69 -17.81 -10.94
CA SER A 302 -19.27 -17.63 -10.63
C SER A 302 -19.04 -16.64 -9.48
N LEU A 303 -19.91 -15.63 -9.32
CA LEU A 303 -19.75 -14.62 -8.27
C LEU A 303 -19.93 -15.22 -6.87
N GLU A 304 -20.91 -16.10 -6.68
CA GLU A 304 -21.15 -16.75 -5.39
C GLU A 304 -19.96 -17.62 -4.97
N ILE A 305 -19.35 -18.33 -5.93
CA ILE A 305 -18.12 -19.11 -5.69
C ILE A 305 -16.99 -18.19 -5.21
N PHE A 306 -16.82 -17.05 -5.87
CA PHE A 306 -15.76 -16.10 -5.55
C PHE A 306 -15.98 -15.40 -4.21
N GLU A 307 -17.22 -15.02 -3.88
CA GLU A 307 -17.58 -14.48 -2.58
C GLU A 307 -17.32 -15.52 -1.48
N ALA A 308 -17.72 -16.78 -1.67
CA ALA A 308 -17.45 -17.84 -0.71
C ALA A 308 -15.94 -18.01 -0.49
N LEU A 309 -15.13 -18.05 -1.55
CA LEU A 309 -13.67 -18.19 -1.45
C LEU A 309 -12.97 -16.98 -0.81
N SER A 310 -13.60 -15.81 -0.82
CA SER A 310 -13.06 -14.58 -0.23
C SER A 310 -13.18 -14.49 1.30
N THR A 311 -13.95 -15.38 1.93
CA THR A 311 -14.23 -15.36 3.38
C THR A 311 -13.30 -16.29 4.16
N ASP A 312 -12.79 -15.85 5.32
CA ASP A 312 -11.80 -16.63 6.08
C ASP A 312 -12.30 -18.02 6.51
N VAL A 313 -13.59 -18.19 6.73
CA VAL A 313 -14.22 -19.47 7.14
C VAL A 313 -14.02 -20.61 6.13
N ASN A 314 -13.89 -20.30 4.84
CA ASN A 314 -13.85 -21.29 3.75
C ASN A 314 -12.43 -21.76 3.38
N GLN A 315 -11.58 -22.03 4.38
CA GLN A 315 -10.20 -22.50 4.17
C GLN A 315 -10.14 -23.81 3.38
N GLU A 316 -11.03 -24.76 3.66
CA GLU A 316 -11.06 -26.06 2.98
C GLU A 316 -11.34 -25.93 1.48
N LEU A 317 -12.28 -25.06 1.09
CA LEU A 317 -12.59 -24.79 -0.32
C LEU A 317 -11.38 -24.18 -1.04
N ARG A 318 -10.70 -23.22 -0.41
CA ARG A 318 -9.46 -22.62 -0.96
C ARG A 318 -8.36 -23.66 -1.11
N GLN A 319 -8.19 -24.54 -0.14
CA GLN A 319 -7.19 -25.59 -0.21
C GLN A 319 -7.50 -26.59 -1.33
N LYS A 320 -8.78 -26.93 -1.54
CA LYS A 320 -9.22 -27.80 -2.64
C LYS A 320 -8.85 -27.21 -4.00
N VAL A 321 -9.17 -25.94 -4.25
CA VAL A 321 -8.80 -25.23 -5.49
C VAL A 321 -7.28 -25.17 -5.66
N THR A 322 -6.55 -24.82 -4.60
CA THR A 322 -5.08 -24.72 -4.61
C THR A 322 -4.42 -26.06 -4.95
N ASN A 323 -4.91 -27.17 -4.38
CA ASN A 323 -4.40 -28.51 -4.65
C ASN A 323 -4.61 -28.93 -6.11
N VAL A 324 -5.77 -28.60 -6.69
CA VAL A 324 -6.03 -28.85 -8.11
C VAL A 324 -5.13 -27.99 -8.99
N ALA A 325 -4.99 -26.69 -8.67
CA ALA A 325 -4.11 -25.80 -9.42
C ALA A 325 -2.66 -26.32 -9.44
N LYS A 326 -2.12 -26.74 -8.29
CA LYS A 326 -0.76 -27.30 -8.20
C LYS A 326 -0.57 -28.58 -9.03
N LYS A 327 -1.59 -29.46 -9.05
CA LYS A 327 -1.57 -30.67 -9.87
C LYS A 327 -1.66 -30.38 -11.37
N ASN A 328 -2.18 -29.21 -11.75
CA ASN A 328 -2.44 -28.79 -13.13
C ASN A 328 -1.51 -27.66 -13.58
N GLY A 329 -0.23 -27.77 -13.25
CA GLY A 329 0.80 -26.87 -13.79
C GLY A 329 1.01 -25.55 -13.04
N MET A 330 0.36 -25.32 -11.90
CA MET A 330 0.68 -24.16 -11.04
C MET A 330 1.88 -24.44 -10.13
N THR A 331 2.95 -23.65 -10.28
CA THR A 331 4.05 -23.55 -9.31
C THR A 331 3.86 -22.31 -8.46
N PHE A 332 3.89 -22.46 -7.13
CA PHE A 332 3.91 -21.34 -6.19
C PHE A 332 5.35 -21.08 -5.73
N ILE A 333 5.78 -19.83 -5.77
CA ILE A 333 7.08 -19.38 -5.27
C ILE A 333 6.80 -18.42 -4.12
N ASN A 334 7.11 -18.85 -2.91
CA ASN A 334 7.11 -18.02 -1.72
C ASN A 334 8.30 -17.05 -1.78
N ASP A 335 8.10 -15.77 -1.50
CA ASP A 335 9.21 -14.83 -1.48
C ASP A 335 10.13 -15.02 -0.25
N GLU A 336 11.42 -15.15 -0.52
CA GLU A 336 12.49 -15.19 0.48
C GLU A 336 13.54 -14.08 0.22
N SER A 337 13.27 -13.19 -0.76
CA SER A 337 14.21 -12.14 -1.15
C SER A 337 14.12 -10.88 -0.28
N GLY A 338 13.01 -10.71 0.46
CA GLY A 338 12.66 -9.53 1.23
C GLY A 338 11.69 -8.56 0.53
N THR A 339 11.34 -8.81 -0.74
CA THR A 339 10.34 -7.99 -1.46
C THR A 339 8.92 -8.15 -0.90
N ASN A 340 8.63 -9.29 -0.25
CA ASN A 340 7.29 -9.71 0.17
C ASN A 340 6.28 -9.81 -0.98
N ILE A 341 6.77 -10.21 -2.17
CA ILE A 341 5.95 -10.42 -3.37
C ILE A 341 6.04 -11.88 -3.78
N ASP A 342 5.02 -12.64 -3.40
CA ASP A 342 4.86 -14.02 -3.84
C ASP A 342 4.50 -14.11 -5.33
N VAL A 343 4.76 -15.27 -5.92
CA VAL A 343 4.53 -15.53 -7.35
C VAL A 343 3.82 -16.86 -7.58
N GLN A 344 2.95 -16.89 -8.58
CA GLN A 344 2.38 -18.10 -9.17
C GLN A 344 2.77 -18.19 -10.64
N ILE A 345 3.26 -19.35 -11.07
CA ILE A 345 3.55 -19.65 -12.49
C ILE A 345 2.59 -20.75 -12.93
N PHE A 346 1.82 -20.50 -13.97
CA PHE A 346 0.90 -21.47 -14.57
C PHE A 346 1.45 -21.91 -15.92
N ASP A 347 1.90 -23.16 -15.99
CA ASP A 347 2.26 -23.83 -17.24
C ASP A 347 1.00 -24.35 -17.92
N LEU A 348 0.49 -23.59 -18.91
CA LEU A 348 -0.77 -23.94 -19.57
C LEU A 348 -0.69 -25.23 -20.40
N ALA A 349 0.52 -25.73 -20.71
CA ALA A 349 0.68 -27.00 -21.42
C ALA A 349 0.40 -28.21 -20.52
N LYS A 350 0.50 -28.03 -19.20
CA LYS A 350 0.21 -29.06 -18.18
C LYS A 350 -1.20 -28.96 -17.60
N MET A 351 -2.01 -28.02 -18.09
CA MET A 351 -3.38 -27.86 -17.59
C MET A 351 -4.29 -28.93 -18.17
N ASP A 352 -5.00 -29.64 -17.29
CA ASP A 352 -6.13 -30.45 -17.68
C ASP A 352 -7.31 -29.56 -18.11
N ARG A 353 -7.91 -29.92 -19.25
CA ARG A 353 -9.03 -29.21 -19.87
C ARG A 353 -10.30 -29.31 -19.04
N ASP A 354 -10.47 -30.38 -18.27
CA ASP A 354 -11.65 -30.57 -17.43
C ASP A 354 -11.68 -29.60 -16.24
N HIS A 355 -10.50 -29.09 -15.84
CA HIS A 355 -10.33 -28.24 -14.66
C HIS A 355 -10.08 -26.76 -15.00
N CYS A 356 -9.89 -26.42 -16.27
CA CYS A 356 -9.72 -25.03 -16.72
C CYS A 356 -11.06 -24.42 -17.15
N SER A 357 -11.30 -23.17 -16.72
CA SER A 357 -12.51 -22.41 -17.09
C SER A 357 -12.38 -21.70 -18.45
N TYR A 358 -11.17 -21.63 -19.00
CA TYR A 358 -10.87 -21.00 -20.29
C TYR A 358 -10.49 -22.07 -21.32
N LYS A 359 -10.81 -21.81 -22.60
CA LYS A 359 -10.44 -22.70 -23.70
C LYS A 359 -9.04 -22.36 -24.18
N LEU A 360 -8.17 -23.36 -24.20
CA LEU A 360 -6.88 -23.31 -24.89
C LEU A 360 -7.08 -23.69 -26.35
N SER A 361 -6.30 -23.10 -27.25
CA SER A 361 -6.29 -23.52 -28.66
C SER A 361 -5.66 -24.92 -28.78
N ASP A 362 -6.31 -25.81 -29.53
CA ASP A 362 -5.91 -27.21 -29.68
C ASP A 362 -4.73 -27.40 -30.63
N ASP A 363 -4.42 -26.36 -31.42
CA ASP A 363 -3.50 -26.45 -32.56
C ASP A 363 -2.11 -25.86 -32.29
N LEU A 364 -1.85 -25.40 -31.06
CA LEU A 364 -0.57 -24.78 -30.72
C LEU A 364 0.50 -25.84 -30.38
N PRO A 365 1.70 -25.75 -30.98
CA PRO A 365 2.87 -26.46 -30.48
C PRO A 365 3.13 -26.11 -29.01
N GLU A 366 3.65 -27.07 -28.24
CA GLU A 366 3.89 -26.89 -26.79
C GLU A 366 4.74 -25.66 -26.49
N GLU A 367 5.72 -25.35 -27.36
CA GLU A 367 6.60 -24.18 -27.23
C GLU A 367 5.88 -22.83 -27.44
N GLN A 368 4.70 -22.85 -28.06
CA GLN A 368 3.84 -21.68 -28.27
C GLN A 368 2.70 -21.62 -27.25
N ILE A 369 2.43 -22.70 -26.51
CA ILE A 369 1.47 -22.67 -25.42
C ILE A 369 1.98 -21.69 -24.36
N PRO A 370 1.19 -20.72 -23.88
CA PRO A 370 1.71 -19.68 -23.00
C PRO A 370 2.01 -20.16 -21.58
N VAL A 371 2.68 -19.28 -20.84
CA VAL A 371 2.91 -19.35 -19.41
C VAL A 371 2.30 -18.10 -18.79
N ILE A 372 1.44 -18.27 -17.78
CA ILE A 372 0.92 -17.12 -17.00
C ILE A 372 1.78 -16.97 -15.76
N PHE A 373 2.43 -15.83 -15.63
CA PHE A 373 3.18 -15.42 -14.46
C PHE A 373 2.31 -14.42 -13.68
N VAL A 374 1.96 -14.74 -12.45
CA VAL A 374 1.18 -13.87 -11.57
C VAL A 374 2.06 -13.46 -10.40
N MET A 375 2.11 -12.16 -10.11
CA MET A 375 2.79 -11.61 -8.93
C MET A 375 1.78 -10.89 -8.04
N ASP A 376 1.98 -10.96 -6.72
CA ASP A 376 1.24 -10.11 -5.78
C ASP A 376 1.57 -8.62 -6.00
N TYR A 377 0.81 -7.74 -5.36
CA TYR A 377 0.98 -6.29 -5.53
C TYR A 377 2.33 -5.80 -4.99
N ALA A 378 3.05 -5.07 -5.84
CA ALA A 378 4.17 -4.24 -5.39
C ALA A 378 3.64 -2.96 -4.71
N PHE A 379 4.49 -2.31 -3.90
CA PHE A 379 4.15 -1.05 -3.24
C PHE A 379 5.01 0.11 -3.76
N GLY A 380 4.37 1.11 -4.37
CA GLY A 380 5.04 2.32 -4.84
C GLY A 380 6.23 2.05 -5.77
N GLU A 381 7.39 2.63 -5.45
CA GLU A 381 8.63 2.51 -6.24
C GLU A 381 9.11 1.05 -6.39
N GLN A 382 8.73 0.14 -5.49
CA GLN A 382 9.05 -1.29 -5.57
C GLN A 382 8.56 -1.93 -6.88
N ALA A 383 7.48 -1.41 -7.48
CA ALA A 383 6.98 -1.87 -8.78
C ALA A 383 8.03 -1.67 -9.89
N TYR A 384 8.77 -0.56 -9.84
CA TYR A 384 9.87 -0.33 -10.76
C TYR A 384 11.02 -1.30 -10.46
N GLU A 385 11.47 -1.41 -9.22
CA GLU A 385 12.61 -2.27 -8.86
C GLU A 385 12.39 -3.72 -9.32
N THR A 386 11.22 -4.29 -9.02
CA THR A 386 10.92 -5.69 -9.29
C THR A 386 10.77 -5.98 -10.78
N ILE A 387 9.99 -5.18 -11.51
CA ILE A 387 9.80 -5.37 -12.95
C ILE A 387 11.06 -5.02 -13.74
N ASP A 388 11.81 -3.99 -13.33
CA ASP A 388 13.08 -3.64 -13.97
C ASP A 388 14.07 -4.79 -13.91
N GLU A 389 14.25 -5.39 -12.72
CA GLU A 389 15.12 -6.56 -12.56
C GLU A 389 14.58 -7.78 -13.30
N LEU A 390 13.26 -8.04 -13.26
CA LEU A 390 12.65 -9.17 -13.96
C LEU A 390 12.82 -9.10 -15.47
N LEU A 391 12.73 -7.92 -16.07
CA LEU A 391 12.80 -7.75 -17.52
C LEU A 391 14.24 -7.67 -18.07
N LYS A 392 15.27 -7.69 -17.21
CA LYS A 392 16.67 -7.85 -17.66
C LYS A 392 16.94 -9.28 -18.14
N PRO A 393 17.89 -9.50 -19.08
CA PRO A 393 18.28 -10.85 -19.48
C PRO A 393 18.77 -11.68 -18.29
N TYR A 394 18.39 -12.96 -18.26
CA TYR A 394 18.85 -13.90 -17.25
C TYR A 394 20.29 -14.34 -17.56
N LYS A 395 21.19 -14.27 -16.57
CA LYS A 395 22.59 -14.69 -16.73
C LYS A 395 22.75 -16.11 -16.23
N VAL A 396 22.96 -17.04 -17.14
CA VAL A 396 23.32 -18.43 -16.81
C VAL A 396 24.84 -18.58 -16.89
N LYS A 397 25.43 -19.32 -15.95
CA LYS A 397 26.88 -19.47 -15.84
C LYS A 397 27.43 -20.16 -17.08
N HIS A 398 28.41 -19.54 -17.74
CA HIS A 398 29.04 -20.03 -18.98
C HIS A 398 28.12 -20.10 -20.21
N GLU A 399 26.97 -19.43 -20.19
CA GLU A 399 26.04 -19.37 -21.32
C GLU A 399 25.76 -17.93 -21.75
N ALA A 400 25.21 -17.77 -22.96
CA ALA A 400 24.75 -16.48 -23.43
C ALA A 400 23.54 -15.99 -22.59
N PRO A 401 23.36 -14.66 -22.41
CA PRO A 401 22.21 -14.14 -21.69
C PRO A 401 20.89 -14.61 -22.30
N VAL A 402 20.00 -15.12 -21.44
CA VAL A 402 18.71 -15.67 -21.83
C VAL A 402 17.65 -14.58 -21.72
N PHE A 403 17.10 -14.17 -22.85
CA PHE A 403 15.96 -13.26 -22.92
C PHE A 403 14.65 -14.04 -22.69
N MET A 404 13.81 -13.50 -21.81
CA MET A 404 12.44 -13.97 -21.57
C MET A 404 11.53 -13.54 -22.71
N ASN A 405 10.68 -14.44 -23.18
CA ASN A 405 9.71 -14.14 -24.24
C ASN A 405 8.44 -13.51 -23.64
N ILE A 406 8.52 -12.25 -23.24
CA ILE A 406 7.38 -11.53 -22.65
C ILE A 406 6.39 -11.12 -23.75
N ALA A 407 5.18 -11.72 -23.72
CA ALA A 407 4.11 -11.45 -24.66
C ALA A 407 3.20 -10.29 -24.21
N SER A 408 2.84 -10.25 -22.92
CA SER A 408 2.07 -9.14 -22.36
C SER A 408 2.34 -8.91 -20.88
N ILE A 409 2.01 -7.71 -20.40
CA ILE A 409 2.08 -7.32 -19.00
C ILE A 409 0.75 -6.68 -18.61
N SER A 410 0.07 -7.25 -17.63
CA SER A 410 -1.25 -6.83 -17.15
C SER A 410 -1.16 -6.39 -15.70
N ILE A 411 -1.67 -5.20 -15.37
CA ILE A 411 -1.64 -4.63 -14.03
C ILE A 411 -3.09 -4.38 -13.63
N MET A 412 -3.53 -5.10 -12.61
CA MET A 412 -4.77 -4.82 -11.91
C MET A 412 -4.43 -4.16 -10.58
N GLY A 413 -5.26 -3.25 -10.09
CA GLY A 413 -5.02 -2.63 -8.79
C GLY A 413 -6.24 -2.00 -8.14
N LYS A 414 -6.09 -1.61 -6.88
CA LYS A 414 -7.02 -0.71 -6.20
C LYS A 414 -6.59 0.72 -6.48
N ALA A 415 -7.56 1.60 -6.67
CA ALA A 415 -7.31 3.02 -6.86
C ALA A 415 -8.42 3.86 -6.23
N GLY A 416 -8.11 5.12 -5.92
CA GLY A 416 -9.13 6.11 -5.58
C GLY A 416 -9.78 6.63 -6.86
N ILE A 417 -11.10 6.63 -6.94
CA ILE A 417 -11.85 7.15 -8.10
C ILE A 417 -12.22 8.62 -7.90
N LEU A 418 -12.14 9.42 -8.95
CA LEU A 418 -12.52 10.85 -8.89
C LEU A 418 -13.95 11.09 -9.36
N GLU A 419 -14.58 10.13 -10.05
CA GLU A 419 -15.97 10.23 -10.51
C GLU A 419 -16.71 8.88 -10.45
N GLY A 420 -17.19 8.48 -9.28
CA GLY A 420 -17.96 7.25 -9.12
C GLY A 420 -17.94 6.76 -7.68
N GLY A 421 -18.31 5.50 -7.49
CA GLY A 421 -18.37 4.84 -6.19
C GLY A 421 -17.43 3.64 -6.07
N LYS A 422 -17.40 3.05 -4.87
CA LYS A 422 -16.62 1.83 -4.60
C LYS A 422 -17.04 0.71 -5.56
N GLY A 423 -16.05 0.05 -6.15
CA GLY A 423 -16.23 -1.05 -7.09
C GLY A 423 -16.38 -0.65 -8.56
N ASP A 424 -16.54 0.63 -8.86
CA ASP A 424 -16.46 1.12 -10.24
C ASP A 424 -15.04 0.95 -10.82
N LEU A 425 -14.94 0.90 -12.15
CA LEU A 425 -13.71 0.56 -12.85
C LEU A 425 -13.07 1.78 -13.53
N MET A 426 -11.75 1.79 -13.56
CA MET A 426 -10.93 2.81 -14.23
C MET A 426 -9.96 2.12 -15.20
N ILE A 427 -10.07 2.46 -16.47
CA ILE A 427 -9.24 1.92 -17.55
C ILE A 427 -8.33 3.06 -18.05
N PRO A 428 -7.06 3.09 -17.65
CA PRO A 428 -6.16 4.19 -17.99
C PRO A 428 -5.73 4.19 -19.45
N SER A 429 -5.55 5.39 -20.00
CA SER A 429 -4.85 5.66 -21.27
C SER A 429 -3.42 6.20 -21.07
N ALA A 430 -3.13 6.74 -19.90
CA ALA A 430 -1.80 7.20 -19.50
C ALA A 430 -1.66 7.25 -17.97
N HIS A 431 -0.42 7.24 -17.49
CA HIS A 431 -0.08 7.58 -16.10
C HIS A 431 0.73 8.86 -16.03
N ILE A 432 0.28 9.79 -15.18
CA ILE A 432 0.92 11.08 -14.88
C ILE A 432 1.63 10.96 -13.54
N PHE A 433 2.89 11.38 -13.43
CA PHE A 433 3.59 11.32 -12.15
C PHE A 433 3.50 12.64 -11.39
N GLU A 434 2.88 12.61 -10.21
CA GLU A 434 2.76 13.78 -9.34
C GLU A 434 4.13 14.38 -9.00
N GLY A 435 4.25 15.71 -9.12
CA GLY A 435 5.44 16.44 -8.72
C GLY A 435 6.65 16.28 -9.65
N THR A 436 6.48 15.64 -10.82
CA THR A 436 7.54 15.51 -11.83
C THR A 436 7.01 15.82 -13.24
N ALA A 437 7.89 15.82 -14.23
CA ALA A 437 7.50 15.94 -15.64
C ALA A 437 7.27 14.58 -16.32
N ASP A 438 7.41 13.48 -15.59
CA ASP A 438 7.32 12.12 -16.15
C ASP A 438 5.86 11.75 -16.42
N ASN A 439 5.57 11.39 -17.67
CA ASN A 439 4.24 11.02 -18.13
C ASN A 439 4.35 9.85 -19.12
N TYR A 440 3.51 8.83 -18.94
CA TYR A 440 3.59 7.58 -19.69
C TYR A 440 2.26 7.26 -20.37
N PRO A 441 2.05 7.72 -21.62
CA PRO A 441 0.96 7.25 -22.46
C PRO A 441 1.24 5.84 -22.98
N PHE A 442 0.19 5.04 -23.18
CA PHE A 442 0.29 3.69 -23.74
C PHE A 442 -1.02 3.25 -24.38
N GLU A 443 -0.95 2.22 -25.23
CA GLU A 443 -2.14 1.58 -25.79
C GLU A 443 -2.62 0.46 -24.86
N ASN A 444 -3.66 0.74 -24.08
CA ASN A 444 -4.28 -0.24 -23.20
C ASN A 444 -5.10 -1.23 -24.04
N GLN A 445 -4.85 -2.53 -23.89
CA GLN A 445 -5.65 -3.55 -24.59
C GLN A 445 -7.03 -3.76 -23.97
N LEU A 446 -7.27 -3.23 -22.77
CA LEU A 446 -8.61 -3.13 -22.18
C LEU A 446 -9.27 -1.81 -22.56
N SER A 447 -10.59 -1.86 -22.72
CA SER A 447 -11.47 -0.74 -23.00
C SER A 447 -12.74 -0.84 -22.15
N ALA A 448 -13.51 0.25 -22.06
CA ALA A 448 -14.80 0.28 -21.39
C ALA A 448 -15.81 -0.69 -22.02
N GLU A 449 -15.66 -1.02 -23.31
CA GLU A 449 -16.52 -1.98 -24.00
C GLU A 449 -16.41 -3.38 -23.40
N ASP A 450 -15.19 -3.79 -23.01
CA ASP A 450 -14.92 -5.11 -22.43
C ASP A 450 -15.75 -5.36 -21.15
N PHE A 451 -16.21 -4.29 -20.49
CA PHE A 451 -16.93 -4.32 -19.23
C PHE A 451 -18.42 -3.96 -19.37
N ARG A 452 -18.92 -3.73 -20.59
CA ARG A 452 -20.32 -3.38 -20.83
C ARG A 452 -21.26 -4.51 -20.39
N GLY A 453 -22.40 -4.14 -19.79
CA GLY A 453 -23.44 -5.10 -19.39
C GLY A 453 -23.20 -5.79 -18.04
N HIS A 454 -22.09 -5.50 -17.35
CA HIS A 454 -21.78 -6.10 -16.04
C HIS A 454 -22.28 -5.28 -14.84
N GLY A 455 -22.96 -4.15 -15.07
CA GLY A 455 -23.59 -3.34 -14.01
C GLY A 455 -22.59 -2.66 -13.07
N LEU A 456 -21.43 -2.24 -13.59
CA LEU A 456 -20.45 -1.38 -12.92
C LEU A 456 -20.24 -0.14 -13.79
N LYS A 457 -19.99 1.03 -13.19
CA LYS A 457 -19.58 2.20 -13.96
C LYS A 457 -18.12 1.99 -14.38
N VAL A 458 -17.79 2.39 -15.60
CA VAL A 458 -16.45 2.24 -16.16
C VAL A 458 -16.03 3.59 -16.72
N LEU A 459 -14.86 4.06 -16.31
CA LEU A 459 -14.25 5.29 -16.77
C LEU A 459 -13.01 4.99 -17.59
N GLU A 460 -12.80 5.77 -18.64
CA GLU A 460 -11.56 5.80 -19.44
C GLU A 460 -10.92 7.17 -19.36
N GLY A 461 -9.61 7.22 -19.20
CA GLY A 461 -8.88 8.48 -19.07
C GLY A 461 -7.52 8.33 -18.44
N THR A 462 -6.92 9.42 -17.99
CA THR A 462 -5.58 9.37 -17.39
C THR A 462 -5.67 9.01 -15.90
N MET A 463 -4.65 8.35 -15.38
CA MET A 463 -4.47 8.11 -13.95
C MET A 463 -3.30 8.94 -13.44
N VAL A 464 -3.38 9.41 -12.20
CA VAL A 464 -2.23 10.04 -11.53
C VAL A 464 -1.57 9.03 -10.58
N THR A 465 -0.27 8.82 -10.74
CA THR A 465 0.57 8.12 -9.77
C THR A 465 1.03 9.14 -8.73
N VAL A 466 0.59 8.97 -7.48
CA VAL A 466 0.89 9.89 -6.37
C VAL A 466 2.05 9.38 -5.53
N LEU A 467 2.74 10.30 -4.85
CA LEU A 467 3.86 9.94 -3.96
C LEU A 467 3.40 9.19 -2.70
N GLY A 468 2.14 9.41 -2.32
CA GLY A 468 1.47 8.74 -1.21
C GLY A 468 0.01 9.13 -1.17
N THR A 469 -0.89 8.15 -0.99
CA THR A 469 -2.33 8.42 -0.87
C THR A 469 -2.67 9.29 0.34
N SER A 470 -1.80 9.27 1.37
CA SER A 470 -1.92 10.11 2.56
C SER A 470 -1.49 11.57 2.37
N LEU A 471 -1.05 11.93 1.16
CA LEU A 471 -0.64 13.29 0.79
C LEU A 471 -1.65 13.98 -0.14
N GLN A 472 -2.85 13.43 -0.27
CA GLN A 472 -3.86 13.93 -1.20
C GLN A 472 -4.96 14.72 -0.49
N ASN A 473 -5.48 15.75 -1.16
CA ASN A 473 -6.62 16.54 -0.71
C ASN A 473 -7.56 16.87 -1.87
N LYS A 474 -8.76 17.36 -1.57
CA LYS A 474 -9.78 17.64 -2.60
C LYS A 474 -9.35 18.69 -3.61
N ASP A 475 -8.57 19.68 -3.21
CA ASP A 475 -8.20 20.80 -4.08
C ASP A 475 -7.26 20.35 -5.19
N ILE A 476 -6.23 19.56 -4.86
CA ILE A 476 -5.30 19.02 -5.87
C ILE A 476 -5.97 17.97 -6.76
N LEU A 477 -6.82 17.12 -6.17
CA LEU A 477 -7.55 16.09 -6.94
C LEU A 477 -8.58 16.71 -7.89
N LYS A 478 -9.29 17.77 -7.47
CA LYS A 478 -10.17 18.54 -8.36
C LYS A 478 -9.38 19.24 -9.46
N PHE A 479 -8.16 19.71 -9.19
CA PHE A 479 -7.31 20.26 -10.23
C PHE A 479 -6.96 19.20 -11.29
N PHE A 480 -6.50 18.01 -10.88
CA PHE A 480 -6.20 16.92 -11.81
C PHE A 480 -7.43 16.47 -12.61
N HIS A 481 -8.59 16.37 -11.96
CA HIS A 481 -9.83 15.96 -12.59
C HIS A 481 -10.40 16.99 -13.56
N ASN A 482 -10.49 18.27 -13.16
CA ASN A 482 -11.18 19.31 -13.92
C ASN A 482 -10.29 20.03 -14.94
N SER A 483 -8.97 19.79 -14.91
CA SER A 483 -8.05 20.36 -15.89
C SER A 483 -7.97 19.52 -17.17
N THR A 484 -7.16 19.96 -18.12
CA THR A 484 -6.89 19.22 -19.37
C THR A 484 -6.19 17.88 -19.15
N TRP A 485 -5.73 17.58 -17.93
CA TRP A 485 -5.24 16.24 -17.59
C TRP A 485 -6.37 15.20 -17.64
N GLY A 486 -7.60 15.57 -17.27
CA GLY A 486 -8.77 14.68 -17.34
C GLY A 486 -8.58 13.40 -16.50
N VAL A 487 -8.01 13.54 -15.31
CA VAL A 487 -7.68 12.40 -14.44
C VAL A 487 -8.96 11.75 -13.93
N ILE A 488 -9.06 10.43 -14.08
CA ILE A 488 -10.23 9.64 -13.63
C ILE A 488 -10.02 9.00 -12.25
N GLY A 489 -8.78 8.87 -11.82
CA GLY A 489 -8.41 8.21 -10.57
C GLY A 489 -6.94 8.38 -10.20
N LEU A 490 -6.58 7.89 -9.01
CA LEU A 490 -5.23 7.94 -8.46
C LEU A 490 -4.79 6.61 -7.85
N GLU A 491 -3.50 6.35 -7.96
CA GLU A 491 -2.82 5.12 -7.52
C GLU A 491 -1.34 5.41 -7.23
N MET A 492 -0.52 4.42 -6.88
CA MET A 492 0.87 4.65 -6.45
C MET A 492 1.93 3.94 -7.30
N GLU A 493 1.56 3.19 -8.35
CA GLU A 493 2.48 2.23 -9.00
C GLU A 493 2.60 2.38 -10.52
N GLY A 494 1.64 2.99 -11.20
CA GLY A 494 1.45 2.89 -12.65
C GLY A 494 2.60 3.49 -13.45
N VAL A 495 3.08 4.67 -13.04
CA VAL A 495 4.33 5.26 -13.56
C VAL A 495 5.53 4.33 -13.37
N HIS A 496 5.64 3.70 -12.20
CA HIS A 496 6.77 2.82 -11.89
C HIS A 496 6.78 1.57 -12.78
N TYR A 497 5.63 0.95 -13.00
CA TYR A 497 5.47 -0.13 -13.97
C TYR A 497 5.81 0.34 -15.38
N GLN A 498 5.22 1.44 -15.86
CA GLN A 498 5.47 1.95 -17.21
C GLN A 498 6.94 2.31 -17.45
N LYS A 499 7.59 2.92 -16.45
CA LYS A 499 9.01 3.22 -16.51
C LYS A 499 9.84 1.96 -16.75
N ALA A 500 9.56 0.86 -16.05
CA ALA A 500 10.27 -0.41 -16.25
C ALA A 500 9.95 -1.05 -17.62
N ILE A 501 8.65 -1.08 -17.99
CA ILE A 501 8.15 -1.67 -19.25
C ILE A 501 8.74 -0.95 -20.47
N GLN A 502 8.67 0.38 -20.50
CA GLN A 502 9.19 1.17 -21.62
C GLN A 502 10.72 1.15 -21.67
N SER A 503 11.39 1.17 -20.51
CA SER A 503 12.85 1.00 -20.46
C SER A 503 13.29 -0.37 -21.00
N ALA A 504 12.51 -1.43 -20.75
CA ALA A 504 12.80 -2.77 -21.26
C ALA A 504 12.48 -2.92 -22.77
N SER A 505 11.30 -2.47 -23.20
CA SER A 505 10.80 -2.67 -24.58
C SER A 505 11.37 -1.66 -25.59
N LYS A 506 11.53 -0.39 -25.22
CA LYS A 506 11.92 0.68 -26.15
C LYS A 506 13.40 1.03 -26.11
N ILE A 507 14.03 0.97 -24.93
CA ILE A 507 15.42 1.40 -24.74
C ILE A 507 16.38 0.19 -24.73
N ARG A 508 16.25 -0.69 -23.73
CA ARG A 508 17.12 -1.87 -23.57
C ARG A 508 16.85 -2.94 -24.63
N LYS A 509 15.64 -2.97 -25.18
CA LYS A 509 15.15 -4.00 -26.11
C LYS A 509 15.36 -5.41 -25.55
N SER A 510 15.18 -5.57 -24.23
CA SER A 510 15.28 -6.85 -23.54
C SER A 510 13.97 -7.66 -23.62
N ILE A 511 12.89 -7.00 -24.03
CA ILE A 511 11.62 -7.61 -24.43
C ILE A 511 11.17 -7.02 -25.76
N ARG A 512 10.13 -7.61 -26.37
CA ARG A 512 9.52 -7.13 -27.61
C ARG A 512 9.02 -5.69 -27.49
N ASP A 513 9.13 -4.92 -28.56
CA ASP A 513 8.74 -3.52 -28.62
C ASP A 513 7.22 -3.32 -28.69
N ASP A 514 6.50 -4.32 -29.19
CA ASP A 514 5.04 -4.40 -29.30
C ASP A 514 4.40 -5.22 -28.15
N VAL A 515 5.08 -5.28 -26.98
CA VAL A 515 4.55 -5.95 -25.78
C VAL A 515 3.17 -5.40 -25.46
N LYS A 516 2.20 -6.29 -25.28
CA LYS A 516 0.82 -5.90 -24.99
C LYS A 516 0.67 -5.51 -23.53
N VAL A 517 -0.05 -4.43 -23.28
CA VAL A 517 -0.20 -3.87 -21.94
C VAL A 517 -1.67 -3.74 -21.57
N ARG A 518 -2.02 -4.19 -20.36
CA ARG A 518 -3.38 -4.06 -19.82
C ARG A 518 -3.30 -3.38 -18.47
N TYR A 519 -4.05 -2.32 -18.29
CA TYR A 519 -4.25 -1.75 -16.96
C TYR A 519 -5.74 -1.63 -16.68
N ALA A 520 -6.13 -2.00 -15.48
CA ALA A 520 -7.46 -1.73 -14.97
C ALA A 520 -7.43 -1.63 -13.46
N TYR A 521 -8.13 -0.63 -12.93
CA TYR A 521 -8.25 -0.43 -11.50
C TYR A 521 -9.70 -0.51 -11.08
N TYR A 522 -9.94 -0.96 -9.85
CA TYR A 522 -11.25 -0.85 -9.23
C TYR A 522 -11.20 0.11 -8.04
N ALA A 523 -12.28 0.88 -7.90
CA ALA A 523 -12.39 1.94 -6.91
C ALA A 523 -12.45 1.39 -5.49
N SER A 524 -11.43 1.67 -4.68
CA SER A 524 -11.44 1.37 -3.24
C SER A 524 -12.15 2.42 -2.40
N ASP A 525 -12.12 3.64 -2.88
CA ASP A 525 -12.53 4.84 -2.18
C ASP A 525 -12.76 5.97 -3.20
N ASN A 526 -13.48 7.01 -2.77
CA ASN A 526 -13.60 8.25 -3.51
C ASN A 526 -13.04 9.38 -2.63
N PRO A 527 -11.80 9.83 -2.85
CA PRO A 527 -11.16 10.86 -2.03
C PRO A 527 -11.74 12.28 -2.21
N LEU A 528 -12.65 12.49 -3.16
CA LEU A 528 -13.41 13.75 -3.25
C LEU A 528 -14.63 13.78 -2.32
N GLU A 529 -15.09 12.61 -1.86
CA GLU A 529 -16.20 12.45 -0.93
C GLU A 529 -15.70 12.29 0.51
N THR A 530 -16.10 13.20 1.41
CA THR A 530 -15.68 13.13 2.82
C THR A 530 -16.30 11.90 3.48
N GLY A 531 -15.49 11.15 4.22
CA GLY A 531 -15.92 9.89 4.83
C GLY A 531 -15.94 8.69 3.87
N SER A 532 -15.50 8.87 2.62
CA SER A 532 -15.36 7.79 1.64
C SER A 532 -13.90 7.39 1.39
N THR A 533 -12.94 7.91 2.15
CA THR A 533 -11.48 7.63 2.01
C THR A 533 -11.09 6.25 2.55
N LEU A 534 -9.85 5.82 2.28
CA LEU A 534 -9.25 4.60 2.86
C LEU A 534 -9.28 4.54 4.41
N ALA A 535 -9.32 5.69 5.11
CA ALA A 535 -9.47 5.71 6.58
C ALA A 535 -10.87 5.30 7.05
N SER A 536 -11.85 5.29 6.14
CA SER A 536 -13.27 5.05 6.45
C SER A 536 -13.66 3.56 6.38
N GLY A 537 -12.71 2.68 6.02
CA GLY A 537 -12.88 1.22 6.02
C GLY A 537 -12.63 0.55 4.66
N GLY A 538 -12.42 -0.77 4.68
CA GLY A 538 -12.11 -1.57 3.49
C GLY A 538 -13.29 -1.72 2.51
N LEU A 539 -13.02 -2.32 1.34
CA LEU A 539 -14.04 -2.63 0.33
C LEU A 539 -15.04 -3.71 0.76
N GLY A 540 -14.65 -4.63 1.65
CA GLY A 540 -15.46 -5.82 1.96
C GLY A 540 -15.78 -6.66 0.72
N THR A 541 -16.98 -7.26 0.69
CA THR A 541 -17.47 -8.08 -0.43
C THR A 541 -17.71 -7.28 -1.72
N THR A 542 -17.93 -5.96 -1.63
CA THR A 542 -18.09 -5.06 -2.79
C THR A 542 -16.88 -5.10 -3.73
N GLY A 543 -15.69 -5.44 -3.22
CA GLY A 543 -14.48 -5.58 -4.03
C GLY A 543 -14.38 -6.88 -4.81
N VAL A 544 -15.20 -7.90 -4.52
CA VAL A 544 -15.09 -9.23 -5.16
C VAL A 544 -15.45 -9.14 -6.64
N LYS A 545 -16.67 -8.69 -6.96
CA LYS A 545 -17.16 -8.56 -8.33
C LYS A 545 -16.20 -7.84 -9.29
N PRO A 546 -15.72 -6.61 -9.00
CA PRO A 546 -14.83 -5.89 -9.90
C PRO A 546 -13.46 -6.57 -10.05
N THR A 547 -12.90 -7.12 -8.96
CA THR A 547 -11.62 -7.85 -9.00
C THR A 547 -11.69 -9.02 -9.98
N TYR A 548 -12.74 -9.84 -9.86
CA TYR A 548 -12.91 -11.01 -10.71
C TYR A 548 -13.30 -10.65 -12.13
N LEU A 549 -14.07 -9.58 -12.35
CA LEU A 549 -14.41 -9.14 -13.69
C LEU A 549 -13.17 -8.64 -14.47
N ILE A 550 -12.31 -7.83 -13.86
CA ILE A 550 -11.04 -7.41 -14.48
C ILE A 550 -10.18 -8.64 -14.79
N THR A 551 -10.04 -9.54 -13.82
CA THR A 551 -9.24 -10.76 -13.97
C THR A 551 -9.74 -11.61 -15.14
N ASP A 552 -11.06 -11.80 -15.23
CA ASP A 552 -11.71 -12.56 -16.29
C ASP A 552 -11.40 -11.95 -17.67
N LYS A 553 -11.54 -10.63 -17.84
CA LYS A 553 -11.23 -9.96 -19.12
C LYS A 553 -9.75 -10.03 -19.49
N ILE A 554 -8.84 -9.93 -18.52
CA ILE A 554 -7.40 -10.14 -18.76
C ILE A 554 -7.15 -11.57 -19.26
N LEU A 555 -7.73 -12.57 -18.59
CA LEU A 555 -7.54 -13.97 -18.97
C LEU A 555 -8.19 -14.28 -20.32
N GLU A 556 -9.43 -13.85 -20.58
CA GLU A 556 -10.10 -14.00 -21.87
C GLU A 556 -9.22 -13.48 -23.01
N GLN A 557 -8.65 -12.28 -22.89
CA GLN A 557 -7.77 -11.75 -23.92
C GLN A 557 -6.44 -12.52 -24.05
N ILE A 558 -5.88 -13.04 -22.96
CA ILE A 558 -4.65 -13.86 -23.01
C ILE A 558 -4.92 -15.19 -23.72
N PHE A 559 -5.96 -15.92 -23.34
CA PHE A 559 -6.29 -17.23 -23.92
C PHE A 559 -6.74 -17.12 -25.39
N ASN A 560 -7.21 -15.96 -25.84
CA ASN A 560 -7.59 -15.69 -27.23
C ASN A 560 -6.48 -15.01 -28.06
N SER A 561 -5.26 -14.84 -27.54
CA SER A 561 -4.18 -14.06 -28.19
C SER A 561 -3.29 -14.85 -29.16
N HIS A 562 -3.78 -15.97 -29.68
CA HIS A 562 -3.00 -16.96 -30.45
C HIS A 562 -3.23 -16.90 -31.96
#